data_AF-A0A972WJ41-F1
#
_entry.id   AF-A0A972WJ41-F1
#
_cell.length_a   1.000
_cell.length_b   1.000
_cell.length_c   1.000
_cell.angle_alpha   90.00
_cell.angle_beta   90.00
_cell.angle_gamma   90.00
#
_symmetry.space_group_name_H-M   'P 1'
#
loop_
_entity.id
_entity.type
_entity.pdbx_description
1 polymer ?
#
loop_
_entity_poly.entity_id
_entity_poly.type
_entity_poly.pdbx_seq_one_letter_code
_entity_poly.pdbx_strand_id
1 'polypeptide(L)'
;GPGLVDMLTQAARKNGIDIQYEARALRLLTDGNKVEGVQIRKNGKLRDIPAKAVILAAGGFQANSEMRTRYLGPGWDLAKVRGTPYNTGDGIRMALDIGASSAGNWSGCHAVGWELNAPEFGDLAVGDNFQKHSYPFGIIVNAKGDRFVDEGADFRNYTYAKYGREVLAQPGHFAWQVFDSKVTHLLRDEYRIRQVTKVTSDTIEGLAAQMEGVDAQAVVKTIKAYNAAVKTDVPFNPNVKDGRGTDGLSLPKSNWANLLDAPPYEAYAITCGITFTFGGLRIDTDAAVQSTDYRPIPGLFAAGELTGGIFYHNYPGGTGLINGAVFGKVAGQSAAQYVKG
;
A
#
# COMPACT_ATOMS: atom_id res chain seq x y z
N GLY A 1 -6.30 -13.28 1.51
CA GLY A 1 -6.78 -12.29 2.50
C GLY A 1 -8.09 -12.75 3.11
N PRO A 2 -9.22 -12.63 2.39
CA PRO A 2 -10.56 -12.94 2.92
C PRO A 2 -10.67 -14.34 3.54
N GLY A 3 -10.26 -15.39 2.81
CA GLY A 3 -10.30 -16.76 3.34
C GLY A 3 -9.45 -16.98 4.60
N LEU A 4 -8.37 -16.22 4.81
CA LEU A 4 -7.60 -16.28 6.06
C LEU A 4 -8.39 -15.67 7.22
N VAL A 5 -9.04 -14.53 7.00
CA VAL A 5 -9.87 -13.86 8.01
C VAL A 5 -11.07 -14.73 8.38
N ASP A 6 -11.74 -15.33 7.40
CA ASP A 6 -12.88 -16.22 7.63
C ASP A 6 -12.48 -17.45 8.46
N MET A 7 -11.38 -18.11 8.07
CA MET A 7 -10.85 -19.26 8.78
C MET A 7 -10.48 -18.92 10.23
N LEU A 8 -9.77 -17.81 10.47
CA LEU A 8 -9.39 -17.39 11.82
C LEU A 8 -10.60 -16.99 12.67
N THR A 9 -11.60 -16.33 12.07
CA THR A 9 -12.85 -15.94 12.75
C THR A 9 -13.65 -17.17 13.16
N GLN A 10 -13.77 -18.17 12.27
CA GLN A 10 -14.44 -19.43 12.58
C GLN A 10 -13.69 -20.20 13.67
N ALA A 11 -12.35 -20.25 13.60
CA ALA A 11 -11.53 -20.88 14.64
C ALA A 11 -11.72 -20.19 16.00
N ALA A 12 -11.74 -18.86 16.04
CA ALA A 12 -11.98 -18.10 17.28
C ALA A 12 -13.34 -18.45 17.89
N ARG A 13 -14.41 -18.43 17.08
CA ARG A 13 -15.77 -18.80 17.51
C ARG A 13 -15.85 -20.23 18.03
N LYS A 14 -15.22 -21.19 17.34
CA LYS A 14 -15.20 -22.61 17.73
C LYS A 14 -14.52 -22.83 19.09
N ASN A 15 -13.55 -21.98 19.45
CA ASN A 15 -12.84 -22.03 20.73
C ASN A 15 -13.49 -21.15 21.81
N GLY A 16 -14.69 -20.61 21.58
CA GLY A 16 -15.40 -19.79 22.57
C GLY A 16 -14.77 -18.41 22.81
N ILE A 17 -13.96 -17.92 21.88
CA ILE A 17 -13.42 -16.55 21.96
C ILE A 17 -14.53 -15.55 21.65
N ASP A 18 -14.75 -14.64 22.58
CA ASP A 18 -15.73 -13.56 22.45
C ASP A 18 -15.22 -12.47 21.49
N ILE A 19 -16.02 -12.16 20.45
CA ILE A 19 -15.71 -11.12 19.46
C ILE A 19 -16.74 -10.01 19.61
N GLN A 20 -16.27 -8.86 20.11
CA GLN A 20 -17.11 -7.71 20.40
C GLN A 20 -17.01 -6.66 19.28
N TYR A 21 -18.02 -6.61 18.42
CA TYR A 21 -18.16 -5.54 17.41
C TYR A 21 -18.61 -4.22 18.07
N GLU A 22 -18.38 -3.12 17.35
CA GLU A 22 -18.75 -1.75 17.78
C GLU A 22 -18.19 -1.36 19.15
N ALA A 23 -17.05 -1.97 19.53
CA ALA A 23 -16.33 -1.75 20.78
C ALA A 23 -14.99 -1.07 20.47
N ARG A 24 -15.00 0.26 20.35
CA ARG A 24 -13.78 1.02 20.01
C ARG A 24 -12.91 1.19 21.25
N ALA A 25 -11.69 0.66 21.24
CA ALA A 25 -10.67 0.98 22.24
C ALA A 25 -10.25 2.45 22.15
N LEU A 26 -10.13 3.12 23.30
CA LEU A 26 -9.83 4.55 23.39
C LEU A 26 -8.56 4.87 24.16
N ARG A 27 -8.26 4.12 25.22
CA ARG A 27 -7.03 4.27 26.02
C ARG A 27 -6.66 2.96 26.68
N LEU A 28 -5.36 2.75 26.88
CA LEU A 28 -4.85 1.71 27.78
C LEU A 28 -5.04 2.15 29.23
N LEU A 29 -5.41 1.22 30.10
CA LEU A 29 -5.46 1.44 31.54
C LEU A 29 -4.11 1.00 32.12
N THR A 30 -3.50 1.84 32.96
CA THR A 30 -2.18 1.60 33.54
C THR A 30 -2.09 2.16 34.95
N ASP A 31 -1.29 1.50 35.81
CA ASP A 31 -0.90 1.98 37.14
C ASP A 31 0.40 2.81 37.13
N GLY A 32 0.92 3.11 35.93
CA GLY A 32 2.21 3.78 35.69
C GLY A 32 3.39 2.82 35.49
N ASN A 33 3.26 1.56 35.89
CA ASN A 33 4.32 0.54 35.75
C ASN A 33 3.94 -0.58 34.78
N LYS A 34 2.65 -0.91 34.65
CA LYS A 34 2.13 -1.98 33.78
C LYS A 34 0.78 -1.61 33.18
N VAL A 35 0.38 -2.34 32.14
CA VAL A 35 -0.98 -2.26 31.59
C VAL A 35 -1.93 -3.19 32.37
N GLU A 36 -3.10 -2.67 32.73
CA GLU A 36 -4.13 -3.36 33.51
C GLU A 36 -5.47 -3.51 32.77
N GLY A 37 -5.53 -3.09 31.50
CA GLY A 37 -6.71 -3.25 30.67
C GLY A 37 -6.86 -2.18 29.61
N VAL A 38 -8.08 -2.02 29.13
CA VAL A 38 -8.43 -1.06 28.08
C VAL A 38 -9.77 -0.40 28.39
N GLN A 39 -9.88 0.90 28.16
CA GLN A 39 -11.17 1.56 28.09
C GLN A 39 -11.71 1.50 26.67
N ILE A 40 -12.96 1.06 26.53
CA ILE A 40 -13.67 1.01 25.27
C ILE A 40 -14.89 1.94 25.28
N ARG A 41 -15.35 2.31 24.09
CA ARG A 41 -16.69 2.85 23.85
C ARG A 41 -17.53 1.82 23.11
N LYS A 42 -18.67 1.46 23.69
CA LYS A 42 -19.65 0.54 23.11
C LYS A 42 -21.06 1.04 23.35
N ASN A 43 -21.89 1.08 22.32
CA ASN A 43 -23.27 1.60 22.37
C ASN A 43 -23.32 3.02 22.98
N GLY A 44 -22.38 3.88 22.59
CA GLY A 44 -22.24 5.26 23.10
C GLY A 44 -21.73 5.38 24.54
N LYS A 45 -21.49 4.28 25.27
CA LYS A 45 -21.05 4.28 26.67
C LYS A 45 -19.59 3.90 26.81
N LEU A 46 -18.89 4.57 27.71
CA LEU A 46 -17.53 4.18 28.12
C LEU A 46 -17.60 3.00 29.09
N ARG A 47 -16.69 2.04 28.93
CA ARG A 47 -16.52 0.88 29.81
C ARG A 47 -15.05 0.55 29.91
N ASP A 48 -14.62 0.22 31.12
CA ASP A 48 -13.28 -0.29 31.37
C ASP A 48 -13.33 -1.82 31.35
N ILE A 49 -12.39 -2.44 30.63
CA ILE A 49 -12.20 -3.89 30.58
C ILE A 49 -10.86 -4.19 31.26
N PRO A 50 -10.89 -4.64 32.52
CA PRO A 50 -9.69 -5.08 33.21
C PRO A 50 -9.10 -6.32 32.52
N ALA A 51 -7.80 -6.32 32.30
CA ALA A 51 -7.07 -7.44 31.73
C ALA A 51 -5.62 -7.46 32.22
N LYS A 52 -5.08 -8.64 32.50
CA LYS A 52 -3.67 -8.79 32.85
C LYS A 52 -2.73 -8.52 31.65
N ALA A 53 -3.20 -8.77 30.43
CA ALA A 53 -2.45 -8.53 29.21
C ALA A 53 -3.35 -7.95 28.12
N VAL A 54 -2.81 -7.05 27.32
CA VAL A 54 -3.46 -6.42 26.17
C VAL A 54 -2.56 -6.60 24.94
N ILE A 55 -3.16 -7.06 23.84
CA ILE A 55 -2.48 -7.18 22.54
C ILE A 55 -3.08 -6.14 21.59
N LEU A 56 -2.25 -5.24 21.06
CA LEU A 56 -2.64 -4.29 20.03
C LEU A 56 -2.45 -4.90 18.64
N ALA A 57 -3.54 -5.04 17.89
CA ALA A 57 -3.57 -5.60 16.53
C ALA A 57 -4.45 -4.76 15.58
N ALA A 58 -4.29 -3.43 15.66
CA ALA A 58 -5.25 -2.44 15.15
C ALA A 58 -4.90 -1.78 13.78
N GLY A 59 -3.98 -2.34 13.00
CA GLY A 59 -3.56 -1.74 11.72
C GLY A 59 -2.69 -0.48 11.89
N GLY A 60 -2.28 0.12 10.77
CA GLY A 60 -1.45 1.32 10.75
C GLY A 60 -2.25 2.62 10.82
N PHE A 61 -1.72 3.68 10.21
CA PHE A 61 -2.31 5.02 10.19
C PHE A 61 -2.61 5.57 8.79
N GLN A 62 -2.60 4.71 7.77
CA GLN A 62 -2.80 5.06 6.35
C GLN A 62 -4.16 5.73 6.05
N ALA A 63 -5.18 5.57 6.90
CA ALA A 63 -6.47 6.22 6.74
C ALA A 63 -6.60 7.53 7.53
N ASN A 64 -5.57 7.93 8.27
CA ASN A 64 -5.54 9.20 9.01
C ASN A 64 -4.82 10.27 8.20
N SER A 65 -5.57 11.20 7.59
CA SER A 65 -5.02 12.29 6.78
C SER A 65 -4.01 13.15 7.55
N GLU A 66 -4.29 13.49 8.81
CA GLU A 66 -3.38 14.29 9.64
C GLU A 66 -2.06 13.56 9.88
N MET A 67 -2.10 12.29 10.29
CA MET A 67 -0.89 11.50 10.52
C MET A 67 -0.12 11.26 9.22
N ARG A 68 -0.81 11.07 8.09
CA ARG A 68 -0.18 10.97 6.78
C ARG A 68 0.60 12.24 6.44
N THR A 69 -0.02 13.41 6.54
CA THR A 69 0.66 14.69 6.29
C THR A 69 1.82 14.91 7.24
N ARG A 70 1.64 14.57 8.52
CA ARG A 70 2.66 14.75 9.56
C ARG A 70 3.89 13.87 9.35
N TYR A 71 3.70 12.60 8.99
CA TYR A 71 4.79 11.62 8.98
C TYR A 71 5.28 11.23 7.58
N LEU A 72 4.37 11.10 6.61
CA LEU A 72 4.74 10.77 5.22
C LEU A 72 5.10 12.03 4.41
N GLY A 73 4.60 13.19 4.84
CA GLY A 73 4.93 14.50 4.29
C GLY A 73 3.79 15.16 3.51
N PRO A 74 4.01 16.37 2.96
CA PRO A 74 3.01 17.12 2.24
C PRO A 74 2.41 16.35 1.04
N GLY A 75 1.10 16.46 0.84
CA GLY A 75 0.37 15.83 -0.26
C GLY A 75 -0.12 14.40 0.01
N TRP A 76 0.33 13.76 1.09
CA TRP A 76 -0.14 12.41 1.44
C TRP A 76 -1.57 12.36 1.98
N ASP A 77 -2.13 13.49 2.40
CA ASP A 77 -3.56 13.66 2.66
C ASP A 77 -4.43 13.46 1.40
N LEU A 78 -3.88 13.73 0.21
CA LEU A 78 -4.58 13.61 -1.07
C LEU A 78 -4.53 12.20 -1.68
N ALA A 79 -3.69 11.32 -1.13
CA ALA A 79 -3.63 9.93 -1.58
C ALA A 79 -4.92 9.19 -1.23
N LYS A 80 -5.40 8.32 -2.14
CA LYS A 80 -6.54 7.44 -1.86
C LYS A 80 -6.12 6.29 -0.96
N VAL A 81 -7.04 5.79 -0.15
CA VAL A 81 -6.80 4.64 0.72
C VAL A 81 -7.31 3.40 0.03
N ARG A 82 -6.44 2.41 -0.22
CA ARG A 82 -6.85 1.17 -0.89
C ARG A 82 -7.76 0.30 -0.04
N GLY A 83 -7.65 0.44 1.28
CA GLY A 83 -8.27 -0.42 2.26
C GLY A 83 -9.36 0.29 3.05
N THR A 84 -9.52 -0.15 4.29
CA THR A 84 -10.54 0.35 5.21
C THR A 84 -10.31 1.81 5.64
N PRO A 85 -11.38 2.60 5.89
CA PRO A 85 -11.27 3.90 6.53
C PRO A 85 -10.85 3.85 8.01
N TYR A 86 -10.75 2.66 8.61
CA TYR A 86 -10.60 2.50 10.06
C TYR A 86 -9.15 2.39 10.55
N ASN A 87 -8.16 2.29 9.67
CA ASN A 87 -6.74 2.22 10.06
C ASN A 87 -6.18 3.64 10.30
N THR A 88 -6.56 4.21 11.44
CA THR A 88 -6.34 5.62 11.78
C THR A 88 -5.19 5.86 12.76
N GLY A 89 -4.44 4.82 13.13
CA GLY A 89 -3.33 4.91 14.08
C GLY A 89 -3.74 4.93 15.55
N ASP A 90 -5.00 4.65 15.90
CA ASP A 90 -5.49 4.70 17.28
C ASP A 90 -4.69 3.78 18.22
N GLY A 91 -4.41 2.54 17.79
CA GLY A 91 -3.62 1.59 18.59
C GLY A 91 -2.18 2.08 18.84
N ILE A 92 -1.56 2.67 17.83
CA ILE A 92 -0.22 3.26 17.93
C ILE A 92 -0.23 4.40 18.95
N ARG A 93 -1.17 5.35 18.80
CA ARG A 93 -1.30 6.49 19.70
C ARG A 93 -1.53 6.06 21.16
N MET A 94 -2.44 5.12 21.42
CA MET A 94 -2.69 4.62 22.77
C MET A 94 -1.42 4.12 23.48
N ALA A 95 -0.53 3.44 22.74
CA ALA A 95 0.73 2.96 23.29
C ALA A 95 1.77 4.08 23.45
N LEU A 96 1.89 4.98 22.47
CA LEU A 96 2.80 6.13 22.56
C LEU A 96 2.45 7.04 23.76
N ASP A 97 1.15 7.25 24.01
CA ASP A 97 0.65 8.08 25.11
C ASP A 97 1.06 7.57 26.50
N ILE A 98 1.41 6.28 26.63
CA ILE A 98 1.89 5.67 27.88
C ILE A 98 3.41 5.38 27.87
N GLY A 99 4.15 5.96 26.93
CA GLY A 99 5.62 5.88 26.89
C GLY A 99 6.19 4.72 26.06
N ALA A 100 5.41 4.12 25.15
CA ALA A 100 5.96 3.16 24.19
C ALA A 100 6.95 3.82 23.22
N SER A 101 8.02 3.10 22.88
CA SER A 101 8.97 3.51 21.85
C SER A 101 8.38 3.33 20.46
N SER A 102 8.61 4.33 19.60
CA SER A 102 8.43 4.18 18.16
C SER A 102 9.59 3.43 17.50
N ALA A 103 9.34 2.83 16.33
CA ALA A 103 10.34 2.15 15.49
C ALA A 103 9.93 2.19 14.01
N GLY A 104 10.85 1.80 13.12
CA GLY A 104 10.61 1.69 11.68
C GLY A 104 10.71 3.03 10.92
N ASN A 105 10.34 2.99 9.64
CA ASN A 105 10.33 4.18 8.78
C ASN A 105 8.96 4.87 8.81
N TRP A 106 8.82 5.91 9.62
CA TRP A 106 7.58 6.69 9.72
C TRP A 106 7.23 7.50 8.46
N SER A 107 8.24 7.83 7.66
CA SER A 107 8.07 8.45 6.34
C SER A 107 7.90 7.42 5.21
N GLY A 108 7.86 6.14 5.56
CA GLY A 108 7.77 5.01 4.65
C GLY A 108 6.36 4.43 4.62
N CYS A 109 5.90 4.07 3.42
CA CYS A 109 4.64 3.39 3.24
C CYS A 109 4.67 2.56 1.95
N HIS A 110 3.77 1.58 1.88
CA HIS A 110 3.43 0.90 0.64
C HIS A 110 2.35 1.70 -0.07
N ALA A 111 2.65 2.21 -1.27
CA ALA A 111 1.67 2.85 -2.14
C ALA A 111 1.81 2.38 -3.60
N VAL A 112 0.69 2.22 -4.28
CA VAL A 112 0.64 1.65 -5.65
C VAL A 112 -0.03 2.60 -6.62
N GLY A 113 0.16 2.35 -7.92
CA GLY A 113 -0.70 2.92 -8.96
C GLY A 113 -2.13 2.40 -8.79
N TRP A 114 -3.07 3.32 -8.67
CA TRP A 114 -4.47 3.08 -8.35
C TRP A 114 -5.37 3.79 -9.35
N GLU A 115 -6.58 3.30 -9.55
CA GLU A 115 -7.53 3.91 -10.49
C GLU A 115 -7.82 5.39 -10.14
N LEU A 116 -7.67 6.29 -11.13
CA LEU A 116 -7.79 7.74 -10.92
C LEU A 116 -9.13 8.13 -10.30
N ASN A 117 -10.21 7.44 -10.65
CA ASN A 117 -11.57 7.74 -10.19
C ASN A 117 -12.10 6.75 -9.14
N ALA A 118 -11.22 5.94 -8.51
CA ALA A 118 -11.63 5.11 -7.38
C ALA A 118 -12.23 5.94 -6.22
N PRO A 119 -13.06 5.34 -5.35
CA PRO A 119 -13.50 6.01 -4.13
C PRO A 119 -12.33 6.40 -3.21
N GLU A 120 -12.60 7.24 -2.22
CA GLU A 120 -11.61 7.67 -1.22
C GLU A 120 -11.01 6.48 -0.45
N PHE A 121 -11.83 5.46 -0.17
CA PHE A 121 -11.47 4.23 0.51
C PHE A 121 -11.73 3.00 -0.38
N GLY A 122 -11.20 1.84 0.01
CA GLY A 122 -11.44 0.59 -0.70
C GLY A 122 -12.92 0.23 -0.78
N ASP A 123 -13.33 -0.31 -1.93
CA ASP A 123 -14.68 -0.84 -2.16
C ASP A 123 -14.65 -2.37 -2.09
N LEU A 124 -15.41 -2.95 -1.16
CA LEU A 124 -15.50 -4.40 -0.99
C LEU A 124 -16.10 -5.11 -2.22
N ALA A 125 -16.95 -4.45 -3.00
CA ALA A 125 -17.54 -5.03 -4.21
C ALA A 125 -16.53 -5.16 -5.36
N VAL A 126 -15.54 -4.26 -5.40
CA VAL A 126 -14.47 -4.27 -6.43
C VAL A 126 -13.24 -5.03 -5.93
N GLY A 127 -12.97 -5.00 -4.63
CA GLY A 127 -11.80 -5.60 -4.02
C GLY A 127 -10.52 -4.87 -4.37
N ASP A 128 -9.46 -5.62 -4.68
CA ASP A 128 -8.15 -5.06 -5.01
C ASP A 128 -8.01 -4.64 -6.49
N ASN A 129 -9.06 -4.80 -7.30
CA ASN A 129 -9.02 -4.59 -8.75
C ASN A 129 -8.89 -3.13 -9.22
N PHE A 130 -8.88 -2.15 -8.31
CA PHE A 130 -8.55 -0.77 -8.68
C PHE A 130 -7.05 -0.55 -8.92
N GLN A 131 -6.18 -1.43 -8.44
CA GLN A 131 -4.74 -1.34 -8.67
C GLN A 131 -4.38 -1.45 -10.17
N LYS A 132 -3.28 -0.84 -10.60
CA LYS A 132 -2.83 -0.86 -12.01
C LYS A 132 -1.35 -1.21 -12.09
N HIS A 133 -1.08 -2.50 -12.18
CA HIS A 133 0.24 -3.09 -12.01
C HIS A 133 0.86 -3.70 -13.26
N SER A 134 0.22 -3.63 -14.42
CA SER A 134 0.76 -4.08 -15.70
C SER A 134 1.65 -3.03 -16.38
N TYR A 135 1.98 -1.93 -15.70
CA TYR A 135 2.90 -0.89 -16.18
C TYR A 135 4.24 -1.39 -16.74
N PRO A 136 4.83 -2.55 -16.33
CA PRO A 136 6.07 -3.01 -16.96
C PRO A 136 5.98 -3.22 -18.47
N PHE A 137 4.78 -3.49 -19.00
CA PHE A 137 4.57 -3.72 -20.44
C PHE A 137 4.27 -2.45 -21.25
N GLY A 138 4.20 -1.29 -20.60
CA GLY A 138 3.92 -0.01 -21.24
C GLY A 138 4.86 1.10 -20.74
N ILE A 139 4.41 2.34 -20.90
CA ILE A 139 5.05 3.52 -20.29
C ILE A 139 4.06 4.27 -19.39
N ILE A 140 4.58 5.09 -18.48
CA ILE A 140 3.76 5.98 -17.64
C ILE A 140 4.13 7.43 -17.94
N VAL A 141 3.15 8.26 -18.26
CA VAL A 141 3.32 9.70 -18.52
C VAL A 141 2.53 10.53 -17.52
N ASN A 142 3.12 11.63 -17.03
CA ASN A 142 2.46 12.57 -16.12
C ASN A 142 1.64 13.64 -16.87
N ALA A 143 1.06 14.59 -16.15
CA ALA A 143 0.31 15.72 -16.71
C ALA A 143 1.12 16.58 -17.70
N LYS A 144 2.45 16.61 -17.60
CA LYS A 144 3.32 17.34 -18.53
C LYS A 144 3.70 16.51 -19.77
N GLY A 145 3.20 15.28 -19.88
CA GLY A 145 3.53 14.35 -20.95
C GLY A 145 4.90 13.67 -20.81
N ASP A 146 5.56 13.80 -19.66
CA ASP A 146 6.88 13.25 -19.41
C ASP A 146 6.79 11.88 -18.72
N ARG A 147 7.69 10.95 -19.07
CA ARG A 147 7.98 9.78 -18.25
C ARG A 147 8.75 10.18 -16.99
N PHE A 148 8.49 9.51 -15.87
CA PHE A 148 9.09 9.87 -14.57
C PHE A 148 9.55 8.68 -13.72
N VAL A 149 9.31 7.44 -14.16
CA VAL A 149 9.84 6.21 -13.54
C VAL A 149 10.35 5.25 -14.60
N ASP A 150 11.32 4.42 -14.26
CA ASP A 150 11.69 3.27 -15.09
C ASP A 150 10.67 2.14 -14.88
N GLU A 151 9.70 2.04 -15.77
CA GLU A 151 8.63 1.04 -15.71
C GLU A 151 9.17 -0.39 -15.81
N GLY A 152 10.38 -0.57 -16.37
CA GLY A 152 11.06 -1.84 -16.55
C GLY A 152 12.19 -2.12 -15.55
N ALA A 153 12.28 -1.36 -14.45
CA ALA A 153 13.41 -1.47 -13.50
C ALA A 153 13.54 -2.86 -12.87
N ASP A 154 12.42 -3.49 -12.52
CA ASP A 154 12.36 -4.85 -12.00
C ASP A 154 10.93 -5.40 -12.19
N PHE A 155 10.73 -6.68 -11.89
CA PHE A 155 9.41 -7.27 -11.84
C PHE A 155 8.48 -6.48 -10.92
N ARG A 156 7.21 -6.41 -11.33
CA ARG A 156 6.12 -5.76 -10.60
C ARG A 156 6.22 -5.92 -9.09
N ASN A 157 6.46 -7.13 -8.57
CA ASN A 157 6.50 -7.43 -7.13
C ASN A 157 7.57 -6.67 -6.33
N TYR A 158 8.57 -6.07 -7.00
CA TYR A 158 9.64 -5.30 -6.37
C TYR A 158 9.53 -3.79 -6.61
N THR A 159 8.65 -3.35 -7.50
CA THR A 159 8.52 -1.94 -7.92
C THR A 159 7.16 -1.34 -7.58
N TYR A 160 6.11 -2.16 -7.51
CA TYR A 160 4.74 -1.66 -7.36
C TYR A 160 4.49 -0.89 -6.06
N ALA A 161 5.14 -1.28 -4.96
CA ALA A 161 4.93 -0.68 -3.64
C ALA A 161 5.57 0.70 -3.47
N LYS A 162 6.42 1.12 -4.43
CA LYS A 162 7.06 2.45 -4.45
C LYS A 162 6.48 3.39 -5.51
N TYR A 163 5.97 2.88 -6.64
CA TYR A 163 5.53 3.73 -7.75
C TYR A 163 4.26 4.53 -7.47
N GLY A 164 3.42 4.13 -6.50
CA GLY A 164 2.32 5.00 -6.08
C GLY A 164 2.79 6.34 -5.51
N ARG A 165 3.89 6.35 -4.76
CA ARG A 165 4.52 7.59 -4.26
C ARG A 165 5.02 8.47 -5.40
N GLU A 166 5.63 7.87 -6.42
CA GLU A 166 6.13 8.61 -7.58
C GLU A 166 4.98 9.25 -8.37
N VAL A 167 3.85 8.54 -8.52
CA VAL A 167 2.61 9.10 -9.11
C VAL A 167 2.06 10.24 -8.25
N LEU A 168 2.05 10.08 -6.92
CA LEU A 168 1.63 11.15 -6.00
C LEU A 168 2.50 12.40 -6.13
N ALA A 169 3.79 12.26 -6.42
CA ALA A 169 4.69 13.41 -6.58
C ALA A 169 4.49 14.16 -7.91
N GLN A 170 3.72 13.62 -8.85
CA GLN A 170 3.48 14.26 -10.15
C GLN A 170 2.47 15.40 -10.06
N PRO A 171 2.52 16.38 -10.99
CA PRO A 171 1.54 17.46 -11.05
C PRO A 171 0.11 16.91 -11.14
N GLY A 172 -0.76 17.38 -10.23
CA GLY A 172 -2.14 16.93 -10.13
C GLY A 172 -2.32 15.54 -9.48
N HIS A 173 -1.25 14.91 -8.99
CA HIS A 173 -1.29 13.60 -8.33
C HIS A 173 -1.83 12.46 -9.20
N PHE A 174 -1.66 12.58 -10.52
CA PHE A 174 -2.09 11.59 -11.48
C PHE A 174 -1.07 11.37 -12.60
N ALA A 175 -1.25 10.25 -13.30
CA ALA A 175 -0.52 9.89 -14.50
C ALA A 175 -1.39 9.00 -15.38
N TRP A 176 -0.90 8.68 -16.57
CA TRP A 176 -1.53 7.72 -17.48
C TRP A 176 -0.56 6.62 -17.84
N GLN A 177 -1.01 5.36 -17.78
CA GLN A 177 -0.26 4.23 -18.31
C GLN A 177 -0.68 3.98 -19.75
N VAL A 178 0.28 3.88 -20.67
CA VAL A 178 0.04 3.76 -22.11
C VAL A 178 0.53 2.40 -22.61
N PHE A 179 -0.34 1.71 -23.35
CA PHE A 179 -0.10 0.40 -23.95
C PHE A 179 -0.54 0.39 -25.42
N ASP A 180 -0.08 -0.62 -26.16
CA ASP A 180 -0.55 -0.92 -27.50
C ASP A 180 -1.04 -2.38 -27.60
N SER A 181 -1.59 -2.76 -28.75
CA SER A 181 -2.30 -4.03 -28.92
C SER A 181 -1.43 -5.26 -28.74
N LYS A 182 -0.10 -5.14 -28.81
CA LYS A 182 0.83 -6.27 -28.62
C LYS A 182 0.82 -6.81 -27.20
N VAL A 183 0.44 -6.00 -26.21
CA VAL A 183 0.53 -6.38 -24.79
C VAL A 183 -0.81 -6.34 -24.05
N THR A 184 -1.91 -5.92 -24.69
CA THR A 184 -3.26 -5.86 -24.06
C THR A 184 -3.71 -7.20 -23.48
N HIS A 185 -3.35 -8.31 -24.14
CA HIS A 185 -3.64 -9.67 -23.67
C HIS A 185 -2.83 -10.06 -22.41
N LEU A 186 -1.73 -9.38 -22.11
CA LEU A 186 -0.91 -9.57 -20.91
C LEU A 186 -1.38 -8.71 -19.73
N LEU A 187 -2.30 -7.76 -19.95
CA LEU A 187 -2.82 -6.92 -18.88
C LEU A 187 -3.64 -7.76 -17.90
N ARG A 188 -3.51 -7.44 -16.61
CA ARG A 188 -4.26 -8.10 -15.53
C ARG A 188 -5.74 -7.69 -15.56
N ASP A 189 -6.60 -8.46 -14.89
CA ASP A 189 -8.06 -8.20 -14.87
C ASP A 189 -8.45 -6.85 -14.27
N GLU A 190 -7.58 -6.26 -13.47
CA GLU A 190 -7.69 -4.90 -12.93
C GLU A 190 -7.78 -3.79 -14.02
N TYR A 191 -7.44 -4.10 -15.27
CA TYR A 191 -7.60 -3.23 -16.45
C TYR A 191 -8.93 -3.46 -17.20
N ARG A 192 -9.74 -4.44 -16.76
CA ARG A 192 -10.97 -4.88 -17.42
C ARG A 192 -12.23 -4.64 -16.58
N ILE A 193 -12.09 -4.05 -15.39
CA ILE A 193 -13.25 -3.70 -14.55
C ILE A 193 -14.03 -2.53 -15.14
N ARG A 194 -15.31 -2.42 -14.79
CA ARG A 194 -16.20 -1.35 -15.28
C ARG A 194 -15.74 0.05 -14.86
N GLN A 195 -15.07 0.16 -13.73
CA GLN A 195 -14.65 1.42 -13.12
C GLN A 195 -13.35 1.98 -13.69
N VAL A 196 -12.75 1.33 -14.69
CA VAL A 196 -11.51 1.80 -15.30
C VAL A 196 -11.75 3.07 -16.11
N THR A 197 -10.94 4.10 -15.83
CA THR A 197 -10.82 5.30 -16.65
C THR A 197 -9.85 5.01 -17.79
N LYS A 198 -10.40 4.66 -18.96
CA LYS A 198 -9.64 4.26 -20.15
C LYS A 198 -10.00 5.14 -21.34
N VAL A 199 -9.00 5.46 -22.16
CA VAL A 199 -9.20 5.97 -23.52
C VAL A 199 -8.51 5.07 -24.53
N THR A 200 -9.05 5.04 -25.76
CA THR A 200 -8.55 4.19 -26.85
C THR A 200 -8.50 4.99 -28.15
N SER A 201 -7.48 4.76 -28.96
CA SER A 201 -7.38 5.36 -30.29
C SER A 201 -6.52 4.50 -31.22
N ASP A 202 -6.75 4.63 -32.52
CA ASP A 202 -5.90 4.00 -33.54
C ASP A 202 -4.64 4.81 -33.86
N THR A 203 -4.48 5.99 -33.26
CA THR A 203 -3.30 6.87 -33.44
C THR A 203 -2.79 7.39 -32.09
N ILE A 204 -1.49 7.67 -32.02
CA ILE A 204 -0.88 8.25 -30.80
C ILE A 204 -1.42 9.66 -30.55
N GLU A 205 -1.59 10.46 -31.61
CA GLU A 205 -2.16 11.80 -31.55
C GLU A 205 -3.60 11.78 -31.04
N GLY A 206 -4.43 10.87 -31.57
CA GLY A 206 -5.81 10.69 -31.13
C GLY A 206 -5.93 10.13 -29.71
N LEU A 207 -4.97 9.32 -29.25
CA LEU A 207 -4.89 8.87 -27.87
C LEU A 207 -4.58 10.04 -26.93
N ALA A 208 -3.52 10.79 -27.23
CA ALA A 208 -3.07 11.92 -26.42
C ALA A 208 -4.14 13.02 -26.31
N ALA A 209 -4.90 13.27 -27.37
CA ALA A 209 -6.01 14.23 -27.36
C ALA A 209 -7.17 13.84 -26.43
N GLN A 210 -7.36 12.54 -26.18
CA GLN A 210 -8.40 12.03 -25.28
C GLN A 210 -7.92 11.93 -23.82
N MET A 211 -6.62 11.97 -23.56
CA MET A 211 -6.06 11.88 -22.21
C MET A 211 -6.31 13.20 -21.46
N GLU A 212 -7.30 13.20 -20.57
CA GLU A 212 -7.65 14.39 -19.81
C GLU A 212 -6.50 14.85 -18.89
N GLY A 213 -6.32 16.18 -18.82
CA GLY A 213 -5.36 16.84 -17.92
C GLY A 213 -3.90 16.80 -18.36
N VAL A 214 -3.57 16.22 -19.53
CA VAL A 214 -2.18 16.14 -20.02
C VAL A 214 -1.87 17.17 -21.10
N ASP A 215 -0.59 17.52 -21.25
CA ASP A 215 -0.09 18.15 -22.48
C ASP A 215 0.01 17.09 -23.60
N ALA A 216 -1.00 17.08 -24.47
CA ALA A 216 -1.12 16.10 -25.55
C ALA A 216 0.08 16.14 -26.53
N GLN A 217 0.63 17.33 -26.81
CA GLN A 217 1.77 17.46 -27.73
C GLN A 217 3.04 16.90 -27.11
N ALA A 218 3.25 17.14 -25.81
CA ALA A 218 4.36 16.55 -25.06
C ALA A 218 4.25 15.03 -25.00
N VAL A 219 3.06 14.47 -24.76
CA VAL A 219 2.83 13.00 -24.78
C VAL A 219 3.24 12.39 -26.12
N VAL A 220 2.79 12.96 -27.24
CA VAL A 220 3.14 12.47 -28.59
C VAL A 220 4.66 12.51 -28.80
N LYS A 221 5.31 13.61 -28.40
CA LYS A 221 6.78 13.76 -28.48
C LYS A 221 7.49 12.69 -27.64
N THR A 222 7.04 12.46 -26.41
CA THR A 222 7.60 11.45 -25.50
C THR A 222 7.48 10.04 -26.08
N ILE A 223 6.32 9.68 -26.64
CA ILE A 223 6.14 8.35 -27.25
C ILE A 223 7.04 8.18 -28.47
N LYS A 224 7.16 9.20 -29.33
CA LYS A 224 8.06 9.17 -30.51
C LYS A 224 9.52 9.01 -30.09
N ALA A 225 9.97 9.76 -29.09
CA ALA A 225 11.33 9.65 -28.55
C ALA A 225 11.57 8.28 -27.90
N TYR A 226 10.60 7.76 -27.14
CA TYR A 226 10.66 6.44 -26.56
C TYR A 226 10.79 5.34 -27.63
N ASN A 227 9.93 5.36 -28.66
CA ASN A 227 9.98 4.39 -29.76
C ASN A 227 11.33 4.41 -30.48
N ALA A 228 11.89 5.58 -30.75
CA ALA A 228 13.20 5.71 -31.40
C ALA A 228 14.36 5.13 -30.56
N ALA A 229 14.18 5.02 -29.24
CA ALA A 229 15.20 4.55 -28.31
C ALA A 229 15.13 3.04 -28.03
N VAL A 230 14.06 2.34 -28.40
CA VAL A 230 13.86 0.92 -28.08
C VAL A 230 14.88 0.03 -28.79
N LYS A 231 15.52 -0.86 -28.03
CA LYS A 231 16.41 -1.93 -28.55
C LYS A 231 15.59 -3.06 -29.18
N THR A 232 15.31 -2.94 -30.48
CA THR A 232 14.46 -3.91 -31.19
C THR A 232 15.16 -5.24 -31.47
N ASP A 233 16.49 -5.26 -31.44
CA ASP A 233 17.37 -6.43 -31.61
C ASP A 233 17.34 -7.41 -30.42
N VAL A 234 16.99 -6.93 -29.21
CA VAL A 234 16.84 -7.76 -28.02
C VAL A 234 15.43 -8.36 -27.96
N PRO A 235 15.23 -9.69 -27.99
CA PRO A 235 13.89 -10.29 -27.98
C PRO A 235 13.08 -9.94 -26.73
N PHE A 236 11.78 -9.68 -26.90
CA PHE A 236 10.85 -9.46 -25.79
C PHE A 236 10.54 -10.78 -25.08
N ASN A 237 10.70 -10.82 -23.75
CA ASN A 237 10.25 -11.94 -22.94
C ASN A 237 9.67 -11.44 -21.60
N PRO A 238 8.33 -11.51 -21.41
CA PRO A 238 7.68 -10.96 -20.22
C PRO A 238 7.98 -11.74 -18.93
N ASN A 239 8.59 -12.93 -19.03
CA ASN A 239 8.82 -13.83 -17.90
C ASN A 239 10.21 -13.69 -17.27
N VAL A 240 11.11 -12.93 -17.89
CA VAL A 240 12.47 -12.67 -17.38
C VAL A 240 12.79 -11.18 -17.49
N LYS A 241 13.79 -10.70 -16.76
CA LYS A 241 14.40 -9.40 -17.04
C LYS A 241 15.17 -9.53 -18.35
N ASP A 242 14.50 -9.23 -19.45
CA ASP A 242 14.93 -9.54 -20.81
C ASP A 242 16.05 -8.63 -21.33
N GLY A 243 16.34 -7.53 -20.64
CA GLY A 243 17.31 -6.53 -21.08
C GLY A 243 16.86 -5.76 -22.33
N ARG A 244 15.63 -5.98 -22.81
CA ARG A 244 15.04 -5.21 -23.90
C ARG A 244 14.69 -3.83 -23.37
N GLY A 245 15.64 -2.91 -23.47
CA GLY A 245 15.52 -1.57 -22.90
C GLY A 245 15.54 -0.45 -23.93
N THR A 246 15.80 0.76 -23.45
CA THR A 246 15.97 1.97 -24.28
C THR A 246 17.38 2.54 -24.17
N ASP A 247 17.95 3.06 -25.27
CA ASP A 247 19.22 3.80 -25.27
C ASP A 247 19.04 5.30 -25.57
N GLY A 248 19.87 6.14 -24.96
CA GLY A 248 19.91 7.59 -25.26
C GLY A 248 18.82 8.45 -24.61
N LEU A 249 17.91 7.85 -23.83
CA LEU A 249 16.97 8.59 -22.98
C LEU A 249 17.59 8.91 -21.62
N SER A 250 17.26 10.08 -21.06
CA SER A 250 17.65 10.45 -19.70
C SER A 250 17.05 9.52 -18.64
N LEU A 251 15.80 9.10 -18.85
CA LEU A 251 15.11 8.10 -18.06
C LEU A 251 15.05 6.78 -18.85
N PRO A 252 15.79 5.74 -18.44
CA PRO A 252 15.76 4.47 -19.14
C PRO A 252 14.41 3.77 -18.95
N LYS A 253 14.09 2.87 -19.86
CA LYS A 253 13.27 1.69 -19.57
C LYS A 253 14.22 0.49 -19.60
N SER A 254 14.45 -0.15 -18.47
CA SER A 254 15.53 -1.15 -18.35
C SER A 254 15.19 -2.50 -18.99
N ASN A 255 13.90 -2.88 -19.00
CA ASN A 255 13.40 -4.16 -19.52
C ASN A 255 12.02 -3.98 -20.15
N TRP A 256 11.60 -4.96 -20.96
CA TRP A 256 10.27 -5.05 -21.56
C TRP A 256 9.88 -3.82 -22.41
N ALA A 257 10.85 -3.13 -22.99
CA ALA A 257 10.63 -1.98 -23.86
C ALA A 257 10.12 -2.43 -25.23
N ASN A 258 8.80 -2.45 -25.41
CA ASN A 258 8.19 -2.60 -26.73
C ASN A 258 7.95 -1.22 -27.34
N LEU A 259 8.08 -1.13 -28.67
CA LEU A 259 7.59 0.01 -29.43
C LEU A 259 6.08 0.16 -29.17
N LEU A 260 5.59 1.39 -29.10
CA LEU A 260 4.16 1.70 -29.18
C LEU A 260 3.85 2.03 -30.65
N ASP A 261 3.59 1.01 -31.47
CA ASP A 261 3.43 1.14 -32.92
C ASP A 261 2.31 0.27 -33.52
N ALA A 262 1.59 -0.49 -32.69
CA ALA A 262 0.51 -1.36 -33.12
C ALA A 262 -0.84 -0.93 -32.51
N PRO A 263 -1.74 -0.30 -33.29
CA PRO A 263 -3.07 0.05 -32.78
C PRO A 263 -3.92 -1.20 -32.49
N PRO A 264 -5.01 -1.07 -31.72
CA PRO A 264 -5.39 0.13 -30.96
C PRO A 264 -4.43 0.41 -29.79
N TYR A 265 -4.20 1.69 -29.54
CA TYR A 265 -3.51 2.17 -28.34
C TYR A 265 -4.51 2.36 -27.20
N GLU A 266 -4.12 2.03 -25.98
CA GLU A 266 -4.95 2.20 -24.79
C GLU A 266 -4.17 2.97 -23.72
N ALA A 267 -4.84 3.94 -23.09
CA ALA A 267 -4.30 4.67 -21.96
C ALA A 267 -5.24 4.57 -20.75
N TYR A 268 -4.65 4.38 -19.56
CA TYR A 268 -5.34 4.14 -18.30
C TYR A 268 -4.95 5.18 -17.26
N ALA A 269 -5.91 5.92 -16.74
CA ALA A 269 -5.64 6.99 -15.77
C ALA A 269 -5.39 6.41 -14.37
N ILE A 270 -4.31 6.86 -13.74
CA ILE A 270 -3.90 6.39 -12.41
C ILE A 270 -3.62 7.54 -11.44
N THR A 271 -3.78 7.25 -10.17
CA THR A 271 -3.35 8.06 -9.02
C THR A 271 -2.63 7.17 -8.00
N CYS A 272 -2.35 7.71 -6.81
CA CYS A 272 -1.73 6.99 -5.70
C CYS A 272 -2.79 6.35 -4.78
N GLY A 273 -2.64 5.05 -4.55
CA GLY A 273 -3.36 4.32 -3.50
C GLY A 273 -2.42 3.90 -2.38
N ILE A 274 -2.55 4.49 -1.19
CA ILE A 274 -1.82 4.05 0.01
C ILE A 274 -2.42 2.74 0.55
N THR A 275 -1.54 1.82 0.94
CA THR A 275 -1.91 0.49 1.43
C THR A 275 -1.73 0.40 2.94
N PHE A 276 -0.51 0.69 3.40
CA PHE A 276 -0.13 0.63 4.81
C PHE A 276 1.17 1.40 5.07
N THR A 277 1.42 1.69 6.34
CA THR A 277 2.56 2.49 6.82
C THR A 277 3.66 1.61 7.43
N PHE A 278 4.92 2.02 7.33
CA PHE A 278 6.06 1.22 7.80
C PHE A 278 6.54 1.58 9.21
N GLY A 279 6.18 2.76 9.70
CA GLY A 279 6.46 3.21 11.07
C GLY A 279 5.39 2.74 12.05
N GLY A 280 5.80 2.45 13.27
CA GLY A 280 4.91 1.94 14.31
C GLY A 280 5.60 1.78 15.66
N LEU A 281 5.09 0.86 16.47
CA LEU A 281 5.61 0.52 17.80
C LEU A 281 6.83 -0.39 17.72
N ARG A 282 7.79 -0.18 18.62
CA ARG A 282 8.89 -1.10 18.85
C ARG A 282 8.40 -2.30 19.64
N ILE A 283 8.69 -3.50 19.13
CA ILE A 283 8.49 -4.76 19.84
C ILE A 283 9.80 -5.55 19.90
N ASP A 284 9.94 -6.43 20.88
CA ASP A 284 10.98 -7.46 20.90
C ASP A 284 10.53 -8.74 20.16
N THR A 285 11.35 -9.80 20.23
CA THR A 285 11.07 -11.09 19.58
C THR A 285 9.88 -11.82 20.18
N ASP A 286 9.47 -11.47 21.40
CA ASP A 286 8.28 -12.02 22.07
C ASP A 286 7.04 -11.14 21.84
N ALA A 287 7.16 -10.16 20.94
CA ALA A 287 6.13 -9.18 20.59
C ALA A 287 5.72 -8.26 21.75
N ALA A 288 6.53 -8.16 22.81
CA ALA A 288 6.29 -7.22 23.90
C ALA A 288 6.66 -5.80 23.47
N VAL A 289 5.75 -4.85 23.72
CA VAL A 289 5.98 -3.45 23.36
C VAL A 289 7.06 -2.86 24.26
N GLN A 290 8.06 -2.23 23.67
CA GLN A 290 9.17 -1.62 24.40
C GLN A 290 8.83 -0.17 24.76
N SER A 291 9.21 0.26 25.96
CA SER A 291 9.18 1.67 26.37
C SER A 291 10.31 2.47 25.70
N THR A 292 10.31 3.79 25.89
CA THR A 292 11.41 4.68 25.48
C THR A 292 12.74 4.37 26.16
N ASP A 293 12.72 3.66 27.29
CA ASP A 293 13.92 3.12 27.96
C ASP A 293 14.36 1.75 27.41
N TYR A 294 13.73 1.28 26.32
CA TYR A 294 13.99 -0.01 25.69
C TYR A 294 13.80 -1.21 26.65
N ARG A 295 12.81 -1.10 27.53
CA ARG A 295 12.35 -2.20 28.40
C ARG A 295 10.93 -2.60 28.02
N PRO A 296 10.56 -3.89 28.12
CA PRO A 296 9.18 -4.30 27.90
C PRO A 296 8.23 -3.56 28.85
N ILE A 297 7.12 -3.05 28.31
CA ILE A 297 6.00 -2.54 29.10
C ILE A 297 5.19 -3.75 29.59
N PRO A 298 5.18 -4.07 30.89
CA PRO A 298 4.53 -5.28 31.40
C PRO A 298 3.04 -5.31 31.04
N GLY A 299 2.60 -6.44 30.49
CA GLY A 299 1.21 -6.65 30.06
C GLY A 299 0.85 -6.07 28.69
N LEU A 300 1.78 -5.46 27.94
CA LEU A 300 1.50 -4.88 26.62
C LEU A 300 2.26 -5.59 25.49
N PHE A 301 1.50 -6.06 24.50
CA PHE A 301 2.02 -6.72 23.31
C PHE A 301 1.44 -6.07 22.04
N ALA A 302 2.10 -6.25 20.90
CA ALA A 302 1.59 -5.74 19.63
C ALA A 302 1.96 -6.64 18.44
N ALA A 303 1.11 -6.66 17.41
CA ALA A 303 1.35 -7.47 16.23
C ALA A 303 0.77 -6.83 14.96
N GLY A 304 1.40 -7.12 13.81
CA GLY A 304 0.93 -6.69 12.50
C GLY A 304 1.39 -5.29 12.14
N GLU A 305 0.58 -4.58 11.35
CA GLU A 305 0.98 -3.34 10.67
C GLU A 305 1.38 -2.20 11.61
N LEU A 306 0.81 -2.12 12.82
CA LEU A 306 1.19 -1.11 13.82
C LEU A 306 2.59 -1.31 14.40
N THR A 307 3.29 -2.40 14.08
CA THR A 307 4.65 -2.65 14.54
C THR A 307 5.65 -2.07 13.54
N GLY A 308 6.60 -1.30 14.05
CA GLY A 308 7.68 -0.72 13.25
C GLY A 308 8.88 -1.66 13.16
N GLY A 309 9.66 -1.52 12.09
CA GLY A 309 10.96 -2.19 11.96
C GLY A 309 10.98 -3.44 11.08
N ILE A 310 9.83 -3.84 10.51
CA ILE A 310 9.74 -4.93 9.53
C ILE A 310 9.99 -4.44 8.10
N PHE A 311 9.49 -3.25 7.75
CA PHE A 311 9.63 -2.65 6.42
C PHE A 311 10.22 -1.24 6.53
N TYR A 312 10.98 -0.80 5.51
CA TYR A 312 11.64 0.52 5.50
C TYR A 312 11.55 1.21 4.13
N HIS A 313 12.20 0.65 3.12
CA HIS A 313 12.31 1.28 1.80
C HIS A 313 11.38 0.64 0.76
N ASN A 314 11.03 -0.62 0.97
CA ASN A 314 10.19 -1.37 0.07
C ASN A 314 9.41 -2.45 0.83
N TYR A 315 8.42 -3.01 0.15
CA TYR A 315 7.61 -4.10 0.62
C TYR A 315 7.65 -5.24 -0.40
N PRO A 316 8.21 -6.41 -0.05
CA PRO A 316 8.08 -7.61 -0.87
C PRO A 316 6.64 -8.13 -0.83
N GLY A 317 6.06 -8.37 -2.01
CA GLY A 317 4.67 -8.81 -2.12
C GLY A 317 4.31 -10.02 -1.25
N GLY A 318 3.18 -9.94 -0.55
CA GLY A 318 2.64 -11.01 0.30
C GLY A 318 3.15 -11.03 1.75
N THR A 319 4.26 -10.36 2.05
CA THR A 319 4.90 -10.44 3.38
C THR A 319 4.11 -9.78 4.52
N GLY A 320 3.14 -8.90 4.22
CA GLY A 320 2.32 -8.22 5.22
C GLY A 320 1.32 -9.15 5.91
N LEU A 321 0.75 -10.08 5.15
CA LEU A 321 -0.10 -11.14 5.71
C LEU A 321 0.71 -12.10 6.58
N ILE A 322 1.96 -12.37 6.17
CA ILE A 322 2.89 -13.21 6.93
C ILE A 322 3.29 -12.53 8.25
N ASN A 323 3.57 -11.22 8.23
CA ASN A 323 3.82 -10.43 9.44
C ASN A 323 2.65 -10.58 10.44
N GLY A 324 1.41 -10.32 9.99
CA GLY A 324 0.23 -10.44 10.84
C GLY A 324 0.02 -11.86 11.40
N ALA A 325 0.21 -12.90 10.57
CA ALA A 325 0.03 -14.29 11.00
C ALA A 325 1.11 -14.75 12.01
N VAL A 326 2.37 -14.42 11.76
CA VAL A 326 3.50 -14.84 12.60
C VAL A 326 3.49 -14.08 13.91
N PHE A 327 3.53 -12.74 13.88
CA PHE A 327 3.60 -11.94 15.09
C PHE A 327 2.28 -11.95 15.87
N GLY A 328 1.14 -12.15 15.20
CA GLY A 328 -0.13 -12.36 15.90
C GLY A 328 -0.12 -13.64 16.74
N LYS A 329 0.46 -14.73 16.22
CA LYS A 329 0.65 -15.96 16.98
C LYS A 329 1.63 -15.78 18.15
N VAL A 330 2.78 -15.16 17.89
CA VAL A 330 3.79 -14.87 18.93
C VAL A 330 3.19 -14.03 20.05
N ALA A 331 2.57 -12.90 19.74
CA ALA A 331 1.95 -12.03 20.73
C ALA A 331 0.88 -12.76 21.56
N GLY A 332 0.06 -13.62 20.93
CA GLY A 332 -0.92 -14.43 21.63
C GLY A 332 -0.29 -15.44 22.61
N GLN A 333 0.81 -16.10 22.21
CA GLN A 333 1.53 -17.06 23.05
C GLN A 333 2.23 -16.36 24.22
N SER A 334 2.94 -15.27 23.97
CA SER A 334 3.66 -14.49 24.99
C SER A 334 2.71 -13.88 26.01
N ALA A 335 1.59 -13.30 25.55
CA ALA A 335 0.57 -12.76 26.45
C ALA A 335 -0.05 -13.85 27.33
N ALA A 336 -0.31 -15.04 26.78
CA ALA A 336 -0.83 -16.17 27.56
C ALA A 336 0.18 -16.69 28.59
N GLN A 337 1.48 -16.70 28.28
CA GLN A 337 2.53 -17.05 29.23
C GLN A 337 2.60 -16.01 30.36
N TYR A 338 2.65 -14.73 30.02
CA TYR A 338 2.66 -13.62 30.99
C TYR A 338 1.49 -13.69 31.98
N VAL A 339 0.29 -14.06 31.51
CA VAL A 339 -0.91 -14.20 32.36
C VAL A 339 -0.81 -15.36 33.36
N LYS A 340 -0.11 -16.44 33.00
CA LYS A 340 0.05 -17.64 33.82
C LYS A 340 1.09 -17.49 34.93
N GLY A 341 2.07 -16.59 34.75
CA GLY A 341 3.22 -16.45 35.64
C GLY A 341 4.34 -17.36 35.19
#